data_AF-A0A952PKM9-F1
#
_entry.id   AF-A0A952PKM9-F1
#
_cell.length_a   1.000
_cell.length_b   1.000
_cell.length_c   1.000
_cell.angle_alpha   90.00
_cell.angle_beta   90.00
_cell.angle_gamma   90.00
#
_symmetry.space_group_name_H-M   'P 1'
#
loop_
_entity.id
_entity.type
_entity.pdbx_description
1 polymer ?
#
loop_
_entity_poly.entity_id
_entity_poly.type
_entity_poly.pdbx_seq_one_letter_code
_entity_poly.pdbx_strand_id
1 'polypeptide(L)'
;MNLLNKSVDGEENGHQTRSWNELNPPIPGSGIAEQRVLRELIEKNSRAARKKQKRLFASMLTAALFVTTATIAVTSFSSYRPIITKNPALATPTTSDQFCQRADALVSLGRYDDALMDYSCLARLNRDNQSAHEGIALCYVETGRNTEAIDKLNDILSRYPDSISAHMLRGECYRNMHEFDKARADFSWLLQHDKNCSTAYCSMTDLLIMEGKREEALLYIDSAINHKIDNFQTRQRRAELLVSLGRFAEAENDFEAINKMPSKQENAETLACRSKAYLATGKFEKALTTLDKLITLRPKHVTPYMERAKAQFGLKNYSKAVKDCDQVLLLSKENPDALLLRADCFAQLGDKIAAINDYERSVAKNPKFTRGFLKLASYQMEQSNFASALSSYRSALSLNSNCAEALSGCQKAKQALESLTGNSQVAFNDSKTCIASDRVELKQIETLSFTEALAKGYAALRDGRCEFATRTLKRAVQLQPNSAEARRYLAFALMEAGDVLNAERQLQAVRQLNGEEPSDNIRLATAFQKSGRHDKAIAILQNHVRQYKTDVDAIVLLTDSLLTANERPRAMELCEQTMRLVSNPRDQERLREKFLALKNSNPVESGTNTQHAIDTSPLESRGS
;
A
#
# COMPACT_ATOMS: atom_id res chain seq x y z
N MET A 1 -53.33 -38.86 28.28
CA MET A 1 -53.43 -37.44 28.65
C MET A 1 -52.84 -37.16 30.03
N ASN A 2 -53.32 -37.73 31.14
CA ASN A 2 -52.85 -37.36 32.50
C ASN A 2 -51.44 -37.84 32.92
N LEU A 3 -50.61 -38.38 32.00
CA LEU A 3 -49.21 -38.76 32.27
C LEU A 3 -48.18 -37.87 31.55
N LEU A 4 -48.61 -36.95 30.68
CA LEU A 4 -47.69 -36.05 29.93
C LEU A 4 -47.34 -34.75 30.68
N ASN A 5 -48.01 -34.45 31.79
CA ASN A 5 -47.85 -33.19 32.54
C ASN A 5 -46.89 -33.28 33.74
N LYS A 6 -46.04 -34.32 33.82
CA LYS A 6 -45.06 -34.50 34.93
C LYS A 6 -43.59 -34.64 34.50
N SER A 7 -43.28 -34.44 33.21
CA SER A 7 -41.92 -34.56 32.67
C SER A 7 -41.37 -33.27 32.06
N VAL A 8 -41.90 -32.11 32.43
CA VAL A 8 -41.49 -30.81 31.87
C VAL A 8 -40.61 -30.00 32.83
N ASP A 9 -40.71 -30.23 34.15
CA ASP A 9 -40.01 -29.46 35.19
C ASP A 9 -38.66 -30.08 35.63
N GLY A 10 -37.98 -30.83 34.75
CA GLY A 10 -36.88 -31.74 35.15
C GLY A 10 -35.58 -31.73 34.32
N GLU A 11 -35.49 -30.98 33.22
CA GLU A 11 -34.28 -30.96 32.36
C GLU A 11 -33.58 -29.59 32.28
N GLU A 12 -33.80 -28.70 33.25
CA GLU A 12 -32.81 -27.68 33.59
C GLU A 12 -31.78 -28.26 34.59
N ASN A 13 -30.82 -29.03 34.07
CA ASN A 13 -29.42 -29.17 34.56
C ASN A 13 -28.74 -30.45 34.03
N GLY A 14 -27.59 -30.30 33.38
CA GLY A 14 -26.52 -31.31 33.36
C GLY A 14 -26.69 -32.55 32.45
N HIS A 15 -25.68 -32.79 31.62
CA HIS A 15 -25.51 -33.97 30.76
C HIS A 15 -25.90 -35.33 31.38
N GLN A 16 -26.89 -36.03 30.79
CA GLN A 16 -26.89 -37.49 30.66
C GLN A 16 -27.92 -37.98 29.62
N THR A 17 -27.47 -38.69 28.57
CA THR A 17 -28.36 -39.28 27.56
C THR A 17 -28.91 -40.64 28.01
N ARG A 18 -30.17 -40.69 28.46
CA ARG A 18 -30.89 -41.97 28.68
C ARG A 18 -31.47 -42.53 27.39
N SER A 19 -31.59 -43.86 27.30
CA SER A 19 -32.01 -44.50 26.06
C SER A 19 -33.54 -44.60 25.94
N TRP A 20 -34.06 -44.53 24.72
CA TRP A 20 -35.51 -44.42 24.45
C TRP A 20 -36.35 -45.58 25.02
N ASN A 21 -35.74 -46.76 25.21
CA ASN A 21 -36.40 -47.94 25.76
C ASN A 21 -36.63 -47.88 27.28
N GLU A 22 -35.94 -47.00 28.00
CA GLU A 22 -36.12 -46.83 29.47
C GLU A 22 -37.35 -45.99 29.82
N LEU A 23 -37.81 -45.14 28.91
CA LEU A 23 -38.96 -44.25 29.12
C LEU A 23 -40.29 -44.82 28.60
N ASN A 24 -40.26 -45.84 27.73
CA ASN A 24 -41.46 -46.45 27.14
C ASN A 24 -41.27 -47.97 26.98
N PRO A 25 -41.66 -48.80 27.97
CA PRO A 25 -41.62 -50.26 27.84
C PRO A 25 -42.66 -50.78 26.82
N PRO A 26 -42.38 -51.88 26.11
CA PRO A 26 -43.27 -52.43 25.07
C PRO A 26 -44.53 -53.07 25.67
N ILE A 27 -45.67 -52.90 24.98
CA ILE A 27 -46.95 -53.52 25.36
C ILE A 27 -46.91 -55.01 25.01
N PRO A 28 -47.11 -55.94 25.98
CA PRO A 28 -47.12 -57.37 25.70
C PRO A 28 -48.21 -57.77 24.69
N GLY A 29 -47.86 -58.59 23.71
CA GLY A 29 -48.81 -59.16 22.74
C GLY A 29 -49.02 -58.38 21.43
N SER A 30 -48.34 -57.24 21.22
CA SER A 30 -48.38 -56.50 19.94
C SER A 30 -47.27 -56.93 18.98
N GLY A 31 -47.57 -57.01 17.69
CA GLY A 31 -46.61 -57.47 16.67
C GLY A 31 -45.54 -56.42 16.37
N ILE A 32 -44.32 -56.86 16.00
CA ILE A 32 -43.16 -55.98 15.70
C ILE A 32 -43.49 -54.92 14.63
N ALA A 33 -44.40 -55.23 13.70
CA ALA A 33 -44.87 -54.28 12.68
C ALA A 33 -45.73 -53.14 13.25
N GLU A 34 -46.64 -53.43 14.19
CA GLU A 34 -47.56 -52.44 14.76
C GLU A 34 -46.82 -51.42 15.64
N GLN A 35 -45.87 -51.91 16.44
CA GLN A 35 -45.00 -51.03 17.24
C GLN A 35 -44.16 -50.07 16.38
N ARG A 36 -43.78 -50.50 15.17
CA ARG A 36 -43.03 -49.67 14.20
C ARG A 36 -43.89 -48.55 13.62
N VAL A 37 -45.13 -48.85 13.22
CA VAL A 37 -46.10 -47.85 12.73
C VAL A 37 -46.47 -46.84 13.81
N LEU A 38 -46.67 -47.29 15.06
CA LEU A 38 -46.96 -46.39 16.18
C LEU A 38 -45.79 -45.42 16.45
N ARG A 39 -44.55 -45.92 16.40
CA ARG A 39 -43.33 -45.11 16.57
C ARG A 39 -43.19 -44.04 15.48
N GLU A 40 -43.48 -44.37 14.22
CA GLU A 40 -43.48 -43.39 13.11
C GLU A 40 -44.58 -42.31 13.23
N LEU A 41 -45.78 -42.67 13.70
CA LEU A 41 -46.88 -41.71 13.92
C LEU A 41 -46.56 -40.71 15.05
N ILE A 42 -45.97 -41.19 16.14
CA ILE A 42 -45.52 -40.35 17.27
C ILE A 42 -44.37 -39.41 16.83
N GLU A 43 -43.44 -39.90 16.00
CA GLU A 43 -42.40 -39.06 15.41
C GLU A 43 -42.95 -38.01 14.42
N LYS A 44 -43.91 -38.37 13.56
CA LYS A 44 -44.53 -37.39 12.64
C LYS A 44 -45.27 -36.28 13.38
N ASN A 45 -46.07 -36.62 14.39
CA ASN A 45 -46.81 -35.62 15.17
C ASN A 45 -45.88 -34.73 16.03
N SER A 46 -44.84 -35.29 16.64
CA SER A 46 -43.86 -34.48 17.40
C SER A 46 -43.03 -33.57 16.49
N ARG A 47 -42.66 -34.00 15.27
CA ARG A 47 -42.02 -33.14 14.26
C ARG A 47 -42.93 -32.01 13.76
N ALA A 48 -44.24 -32.28 13.60
CA ALA A 48 -45.23 -31.26 13.24
C ALA A 48 -45.45 -30.23 14.36
N ALA A 49 -45.58 -30.69 15.61
CA ALA A 49 -45.65 -29.83 16.80
C ALA A 49 -44.42 -28.94 16.93
N ARG A 50 -43.21 -29.52 16.81
CA ARG A 50 -41.93 -28.76 16.81
C ARG A 50 -41.85 -27.73 15.68
N LYS A 51 -42.39 -27.99 14.49
CA LYS A 51 -42.48 -26.97 13.40
C LYS A 51 -43.44 -25.84 13.76
N LYS A 52 -44.59 -26.12 14.39
CA LYS A 52 -45.57 -25.09 14.80
C LYS A 52 -45.03 -24.25 15.96
N GLN A 53 -44.41 -24.87 16.97
CA GLN A 53 -43.67 -24.19 18.03
C GLN A 53 -42.53 -23.33 17.46
N LYS A 54 -41.66 -23.85 16.57
CA LYS A 54 -40.58 -23.05 15.98
C LYS A 54 -41.08 -21.83 15.19
N ARG A 55 -42.23 -21.89 14.52
CA ARG A 55 -42.84 -20.73 13.86
C ARG A 55 -43.38 -19.69 14.86
N LEU A 56 -44.04 -20.13 15.92
CA LEU A 56 -44.48 -19.24 17.02
C LEU A 56 -43.26 -18.61 17.72
N PHE A 57 -42.24 -19.40 18.04
CA PHE A 57 -40.97 -18.92 18.61
C PHE A 57 -40.25 -17.93 17.69
N ALA A 58 -40.26 -18.14 16.36
CA ALA A 58 -39.69 -17.18 15.41
C ALA A 58 -40.50 -15.88 15.32
N SER A 59 -41.84 -15.93 15.40
CA SER A 59 -42.68 -14.72 15.49
C SER A 59 -42.50 -13.98 16.82
N MET A 60 -42.33 -14.71 17.92
CA MET A 60 -42.00 -14.12 19.22
C MET A 60 -40.56 -13.60 19.25
N LEU A 61 -39.60 -14.25 18.59
CA LEU A 61 -38.23 -13.72 18.49
C LEU A 61 -38.17 -12.47 17.63
N THR A 62 -38.96 -12.37 16.55
CA THR A 62 -38.99 -11.17 15.70
C THR A 62 -39.74 -10.02 16.37
N ALA A 63 -40.86 -10.29 17.05
CA ALA A 63 -41.52 -9.31 17.90
C ALA A 63 -40.64 -8.89 19.10
N ALA A 64 -39.95 -9.84 19.75
CA ALA A 64 -38.99 -9.54 20.81
C ALA A 64 -37.76 -8.82 20.28
N LEU A 65 -37.28 -9.09 19.05
CA LEU A 65 -36.23 -8.31 18.40
C LEU A 65 -36.71 -6.90 18.04
N PHE A 66 -37.98 -6.71 17.69
CA PHE A 66 -38.52 -5.36 17.45
C PHE A 66 -38.72 -4.58 18.77
N VAL A 67 -39.25 -5.24 19.80
CA VAL A 67 -39.40 -4.64 21.14
C VAL A 67 -38.04 -4.43 21.80
N THR A 68 -37.07 -5.34 21.64
CA THR A 68 -35.70 -5.15 22.13
C THR A 68 -34.89 -4.21 21.27
N THR A 69 -35.09 -4.06 19.96
CA THR A 69 -34.45 -2.95 19.22
C THR A 69 -35.10 -1.61 19.50
N ALA A 70 -36.40 -1.55 19.81
CA ALA A 70 -37.05 -0.34 20.29
C ALA A 70 -36.65 0.02 21.74
N THR A 71 -36.58 -0.96 22.66
CA THR A 71 -36.07 -0.71 24.01
C THR A 71 -34.55 -0.59 24.03
N ILE A 72 -33.77 -1.21 23.13
CA ILE A 72 -32.35 -0.90 22.94
C ILE A 72 -32.19 0.46 22.25
N ALA A 73 -33.10 0.94 21.40
CA ALA A 73 -33.04 2.32 20.90
C ALA A 73 -33.33 3.33 22.02
N VAL A 74 -34.35 3.09 22.85
CA VAL A 74 -34.72 3.96 23.99
C VAL A 74 -33.73 3.85 25.15
N THR A 75 -33.17 2.67 25.42
CA THR A 75 -32.13 2.46 26.45
C THR A 75 -30.72 2.71 25.95
N SER A 76 -30.42 2.66 24.65
CA SER A 76 -29.17 3.23 24.12
C SER A 76 -29.21 4.74 24.21
N PHE A 77 -30.37 5.37 23.97
CA PHE A 77 -30.58 6.79 24.28
C PHE A 77 -30.30 7.14 25.75
N SER A 78 -30.52 6.22 26.70
CA SER A 78 -30.22 6.44 28.12
C SER A 78 -28.85 5.91 28.58
N SER A 79 -28.23 4.96 27.87
CA SER A 79 -26.99 4.26 28.26
C SER A 79 -25.75 4.61 27.44
N TYR A 80 -25.86 5.41 26.37
CA TYR A 80 -24.69 6.04 25.70
C TYR A 80 -24.02 7.17 26.52
N ARG A 81 -24.36 7.28 27.81
CA ARG A 81 -23.86 8.31 28.72
C ARG A 81 -22.41 8.12 29.23
N PRO A 82 -21.79 6.92 29.24
CA PRO A 82 -20.41 6.73 29.73
C PRO A 82 -19.41 6.20 28.67
N ILE A 83 -19.67 6.36 27.36
CA ILE A 83 -18.63 6.15 26.31
C ILE A 83 -18.27 7.50 25.67
N ILE A 84 -18.02 8.50 26.53
CA ILE A 84 -17.47 9.79 26.15
C ILE A 84 -15.96 9.71 26.36
N THR A 85 -15.24 9.52 25.26
CA THR A 85 -13.79 9.44 25.24
C THR A 85 -13.16 10.81 25.52
N LYS A 86 -12.74 11.01 26.78
CA LYS A 86 -11.76 12.01 27.26
C LYS A 86 -12.13 13.50 27.13
N ASN A 87 -12.96 13.97 28.08
CA ASN A 87 -13.09 15.38 28.56
C ASN A 87 -13.61 16.46 27.55
N PRO A 88 -14.20 17.59 28.02
CA PRO A 88 -14.52 18.01 29.39
C PRO A 88 -15.96 18.60 29.55
N ALA A 89 -17.04 17.85 29.24
CA ALA A 89 -18.41 18.41 29.26
C ALA A 89 -19.49 17.42 29.76
N LEU A 90 -19.23 16.74 30.88
CA LEU A 90 -20.02 15.58 31.33
C LEU A 90 -20.92 15.78 32.57
N ALA A 91 -21.33 17.02 32.83
CA ALA A 91 -22.70 17.21 33.33
C ALA A 91 -23.67 16.92 32.18
N THR A 92 -24.87 16.37 32.45
CA THR A 92 -25.95 16.58 31.48
C THR A 92 -26.24 18.07 31.44
N PRO A 93 -26.17 18.75 30.27
CA PRO A 93 -26.57 20.14 30.19
C PRO A 93 -28.04 20.23 30.59
N THR A 94 -28.29 21.00 31.65
CA THR A 94 -29.62 21.28 32.19
C THR A 94 -29.97 22.77 32.07
N THR A 95 -28.99 23.59 31.69
CA THR A 95 -29.12 25.04 31.52
C THR A 95 -28.71 25.44 30.10
N SER A 96 -29.25 26.56 29.63
CA SER A 96 -28.94 27.20 28.33
C SER A 96 -27.42 27.29 28.09
N ASP A 97 -26.68 27.78 29.08
CA ASP A 97 -25.25 28.04 28.96
C ASP A 97 -24.43 26.75 28.83
N GLN A 98 -24.84 25.67 29.51
CA GLN A 98 -24.21 24.36 29.39
C GLN A 98 -24.43 23.72 28.00
N PHE A 99 -25.59 23.96 27.38
CA PHE A 99 -25.82 23.56 25.98
C PHE A 99 -24.93 24.36 25.03
N CYS A 100 -24.83 25.68 25.20
CA CYS A 100 -23.97 26.53 24.37
C CYS A 100 -22.50 26.10 24.46
N GLN A 101 -21.94 26.04 25.69
CA GLN A 101 -20.54 25.66 25.91
C GLN A 101 -20.21 24.26 25.38
N ARG A 102 -21.15 23.31 25.45
CA ARG A 102 -20.95 21.95 24.90
C ARG A 102 -21.04 21.96 23.38
N ALA A 103 -21.97 22.69 22.78
CA ALA A 103 -22.08 22.83 21.33
C ALA A 103 -20.82 23.48 20.74
N ASP A 104 -20.33 24.57 21.32
CA ASP A 104 -19.12 25.28 20.90
C ASP A 104 -17.87 24.37 21.00
N ALA A 105 -17.79 23.54 22.05
CA ALA A 105 -16.75 22.52 22.19
C ALA A 105 -16.89 21.38 21.16
N LEU A 106 -18.10 20.96 20.81
CA LEU A 106 -18.35 19.95 19.78
C LEU A 106 -18.02 20.46 18.37
N VAL A 107 -18.34 21.72 18.04
CA VAL A 107 -17.88 22.42 16.83
C VAL A 107 -16.35 22.44 16.79
N SER A 108 -15.69 22.79 17.90
CA SER A 108 -14.22 22.80 18.02
C SER A 108 -13.57 21.41 17.84
N LEU A 109 -14.34 20.33 18.00
CA LEU A 109 -13.94 18.95 17.78
C LEU A 109 -14.35 18.41 16.39
N GLY A 110 -14.97 19.22 15.53
CA GLY A 110 -15.51 18.81 14.22
C GLY A 110 -16.72 17.88 14.30
N ARG A 111 -17.39 17.81 15.46
CA ARG A 111 -18.57 16.95 15.70
C ARG A 111 -19.86 17.72 15.42
N TYR A 112 -20.02 18.14 14.17
CA TYR A 112 -21.09 19.07 13.76
C TYR A 112 -22.51 18.49 13.94
N ASP A 113 -22.73 17.19 13.74
CA ASP A 113 -24.04 16.57 13.97
C ASP A 113 -24.45 16.58 15.45
N ASP A 114 -23.50 16.34 16.37
CA ASP A 114 -23.75 16.42 17.81
C ASP A 114 -23.96 17.87 18.26
N ALA A 115 -23.15 18.81 17.74
CA ALA A 115 -23.30 20.24 18.00
C ALA A 115 -24.66 20.78 17.50
N LEU A 116 -25.11 20.32 16.33
CA LEU A 116 -26.42 20.64 15.76
C LEU A 116 -27.55 20.18 16.68
N MET A 117 -27.44 19.03 17.35
CA MET A 117 -28.43 18.60 18.35
C MET A 117 -28.46 19.54 19.56
N ASP A 118 -27.31 19.99 20.05
CA ASP A 118 -27.23 20.88 21.22
C ASP A 118 -27.71 22.31 20.91
N TYR A 119 -27.29 22.90 19.78
CA TYR A 119 -27.85 24.18 19.34
C TYR A 119 -29.36 24.06 19.03
N SER A 120 -29.83 22.93 18.51
CA SER A 120 -31.27 22.67 18.34
C SER A 120 -32.03 22.59 19.67
N CYS A 121 -31.42 22.05 20.73
CA CYS A 121 -31.98 22.09 22.08
C CYS A 121 -31.99 23.53 22.62
N LEU A 122 -30.90 24.27 22.44
CA LEU A 122 -30.76 25.66 22.85
C LEU A 122 -31.82 26.57 22.18
N ALA A 123 -32.03 26.41 20.88
CA ALA A 123 -33.05 27.14 20.10
C ALA A 123 -34.50 26.74 20.46
N ARG A 124 -34.74 25.57 21.07
CA ARG A 124 -36.05 25.20 21.62
C ARG A 124 -36.28 25.82 23.00
N LEU A 125 -35.24 25.91 23.82
CA LEU A 125 -35.28 26.52 25.16
C LEU A 125 -35.42 28.05 25.07
N ASN A 126 -34.73 28.68 24.12
CA ASN A 126 -34.86 30.10 23.79
C ASN A 126 -34.94 30.28 22.27
N ARG A 127 -36.15 30.59 21.76
CA ARG A 127 -36.43 30.70 20.32
C ARG A 127 -35.77 31.89 19.64
N ASP A 128 -35.41 32.91 20.40
CA ASP A 128 -34.81 34.15 19.88
C ASP A 128 -33.29 34.22 20.14
N ASN A 129 -32.68 33.10 20.57
CA ASN A 129 -31.24 33.01 20.74
C ASN A 129 -30.52 33.02 19.38
N GLN A 130 -30.03 34.19 18.97
CA GLN A 130 -29.28 34.39 17.73
C GLN A 130 -28.06 33.46 17.64
N SER A 131 -27.25 33.34 18.69
CA SER A 131 -26.07 32.46 18.72
C SER A 131 -26.42 30.99 18.49
N ALA A 132 -27.57 30.53 18.99
CA ALA A 132 -28.06 29.17 18.72
C ALA A 132 -28.43 28.97 17.24
N HIS A 133 -29.07 29.97 16.61
CA HIS A 133 -29.42 29.90 15.19
C HIS A 133 -28.20 30.04 14.27
N GLU A 134 -27.23 30.90 14.62
CA GLU A 134 -25.94 31.01 13.92
C GLU A 134 -25.11 29.72 14.07
N GLY A 135 -25.11 29.09 15.25
CA GLY A 135 -24.50 27.77 15.47
C GLY A 135 -25.14 26.64 14.65
N ILE A 136 -26.48 26.62 14.53
CA ILE A 136 -27.20 25.71 13.62
C ILE A 136 -26.77 25.96 12.17
N ALA A 137 -26.74 27.22 11.72
CA ALA A 137 -26.35 27.57 10.36
C ALA A 137 -24.92 27.14 10.05
N LEU A 138 -23.97 27.42 10.96
CA LEU A 138 -22.58 26.96 10.86
C LEU A 138 -22.49 25.44 10.72
N CYS A 139 -23.23 24.67 11.53
CA CYS A 139 -23.27 23.22 11.42
C CYS A 139 -23.80 22.75 10.05
N TYR A 140 -24.77 23.46 9.45
CA TYR A 140 -25.23 23.17 8.08
C TYR A 140 -24.17 23.53 7.01
N VAL A 141 -23.42 24.62 7.17
CA VAL A 141 -22.30 24.95 6.25
C VAL A 141 -21.24 23.86 6.29
N GLU A 142 -20.77 23.51 7.49
CA GLU A 142 -19.68 22.55 7.71
C GLU A 142 -20.05 21.11 7.32
N THR A 143 -21.34 20.74 7.40
CA THR A 143 -21.85 19.45 6.88
C THR A 143 -22.18 19.48 5.38
N GLY A 144 -21.93 20.60 4.68
CA GLY A 144 -22.17 20.76 3.24
C GLY A 144 -23.64 20.92 2.86
N ARG A 145 -24.55 21.11 3.83
CA ARG A 145 -26.00 21.29 3.63
C ARG A 145 -26.33 22.73 3.26
N ASN A 146 -25.66 23.23 2.21
CA ASN A 146 -25.65 24.64 1.81
C ASN A 146 -27.04 25.25 1.59
N THR A 147 -28.00 24.50 1.05
CA THR A 147 -29.37 25.01 0.84
C THR A 147 -30.10 25.28 2.17
N GLU A 148 -30.04 24.33 3.11
CA GLU A 148 -30.63 24.49 4.44
C GLU A 148 -29.93 25.57 5.26
N ALA A 149 -28.60 25.69 5.10
CA ALA A 149 -27.84 26.78 5.66
C ALA A 149 -28.34 28.13 5.13
N ILE A 150 -28.47 28.31 3.80
CA ILE A 150 -28.95 29.54 3.17
C ILE A 150 -30.36 29.90 3.65
N ASP A 151 -31.29 28.94 3.69
CA ASP A 151 -32.65 29.18 4.20
C ASP A 151 -32.61 29.65 5.67
N LYS A 152 -31.77 29.02 6.50
CA LYS A 152 -31.62 29.40 7.90
C LYS A 152 -30.94 30.76 8.08
N LEU A 153 -29.97 31.09 7.24
CA LEU A 153 -29.25 32.36 7.23
C LEU A 153 -30.15 33.51 6.74
N ASN A 154 -31.07 33.24 5.81
CA ASN A 154 -32.09 34.19 5.40
C ASN A 154 -33.09 34.48 6.55
N ASP A 155 -33.48 33.45 7.34
CA ASP A 155 -34.28 33.60 8.57
C ASP A 155 -33.53 34.33 9.71
N ILE A 156 -32.19 34.32 9.71
CA ILE A 156 -31.39 35.15 10.62
C ILE A 156 -31.36 36.59 10.12
N LEU A 157 -31.01 36.81 8.84
CA LEU A 157 -30.87 38.14 8.23
C LEU A 157 -32.20 38.91 8.10
N SER A 158 -33.35 38.23 8.09
CA SER A 158 -34.66 38.90 8.15
C SER A 158 -34.97 39.52 9.52
N ARG A 159 -34.33 39.04 10.60
CA ARG A 159 -34.46 39.56 11.97
C ARG A 159 -33.27 40.43 12.38
N TYR A 160 -32.08 40.09 11.89
CA TYR A 160 -30.81 40.73 12.20
C TYR A 160 -30.07 41.05 10.88
N PRO A 161 -30.50 42.07 10.12
CA PRO A 161 -29.91 42.39 8.81
C PRO A 161 -28.41 42.66 8.86
N ASP A 162 -27.92 43.21 9.98
CA ASP A 162 -26.52 43.59 10.14
C ASP A 162 -25.62 42.46 10.69
N SER A 163 -26.08 41.19 10.71
CA SER A 163 -25.26 40.07 11.19
C SER A 163 -24.11 39.75 10.22
N ILE A 164 -22.91 40.23 10.59
CA ILE A 164 -21.62 39.92 9.94
C ILE A 164 -21.43 38.40 9.81
N SER A 165 -21.71 37.65 10.87
CA SER A 165 -21.62 36.17 10.88
C SER A 165 -22.51 35.55 9.82
N ALA A 166 -23.76 36.01 9.70
CA ALA A 166 -24.72 35.44 8.77
C ALA A 166 -24.39 35.79 7.30
N HIS A 167 -23.96 37.02 7.02
CA HIS A 167 -23.45 37.38 5.69
C HIS A 167 -22.19 36.59 5.30
N MET A 168 -21.24 36.39 6.23
CA MET A 168 -20.03 35.57 6.00
C MET A 168 -20.40 34.13 5.63
N LEU A 169 -21.24 33.48 6.43
CA LEU A 169 -21.66 32.08 6.21
C LEU A 169 -22.50 31.93 4.94
N ARG A 170 -23.35 32.90 4.60
CA ARG A 170 -24.19 32.83 3.39
C ARG A 170 -23.37 33.00 2.13
N GLY A 171 -22.41 33.93 2.14
CA GLY A 171 -21.42 34.09 1.07
C GLY A 171 -20.59 32.81 0.86
N GLU A 172 -20.23 32.12 1.94
CA GLU A 172 -19.53 30.83 1.88
C GLU A 172 -20.39 29.72 1.25
N CYS A 173 -21.67 29.60 1.63
CA CYS A 173 -22.58 28.65 0.99
C CYS A 173 -22.77 28.93 -0.51
N TYR A 174 -22.91 30.20 -0.91
CA TYR A 174 -22.98 30.56 -2.33
C TYR A 174 -21.67 30.26 -3.07
N ARG A 175 -20.50 30.47 -2.44
CA ARG A 175 -19.19 30.08 -3.00
C ARG A 175 -19.12 28.57 -3.24
N ASN A 176 -19.55 27.76 -2.27
CA ASN A 176 -19.58 26.30 -2.36
C ASN A 176 -20.59 25.78 -3.38
N MET A 177 -21.64 26.54 -3.69
CA MET A 177 -22.61 26.26 -4.76
C MET A 177 -22.19 26.83 -6.13
N HIS A 178 -21.01 27.45 -6.27
CA HIS A 178 -20.55 28.17 -7.47
C HIS A 178 -21.44 29.36 -7.90
N GLU A 179 -22.26 29.88 -6.99
CA GLU A 179 -23.13 31.04 -7.16
C GLU A 179 -22.34 32.35 -6.90
N PHE A 180 -21.29 32.55 -7.71
CA PHE A 180 -20.24 33.54 -7.43
C PHE A 180 -20.74 34.99 -7.32
N ASP A 181 -21.77 35.39 -8.08
CA ASP A 181 -22.34 36.74 -8.00
C ASP A 181 -23.03 37.00 -6.65
N LYS A 182 -23.73 36.00 -6.11
CA LYS A 182 -24.39 36.08 -4.80
C LYS A 182 -23.37 36.09 -3.66
N ALA A 183 -22.34 35.23 -3.76
CA ALA A 183 -21.22 35.23 -2.83
C ALA A 183 -20.47 36.57 -2.80
N ARG A 184 -20.20 37.13 -3.99
CA ARG A 184 -19.59 38.45 -4.17
C ARG A 184 -20.44 39.57 -3.58
N ALA A 185 -21.77 39.50 -3.70
CA ALA A 185 -22.67 40.46 -3.07
C ALA A 185 -22.54 40.45 -1.54
N ASP A 186 -22.61 39.28 -0.91
CA ASP A 186 -22.47 39.12 0.55
C ASP A 186 -21.09 39.59 1.06
N PHE A 187 -19.99 39.18 0.41
CA PHE A 187 -18.66 39.66 0.81
C PHE A 187 -18.44 41.16 0.51
N SER A 188 -19.06 41.72 -0.52
CA SER A 188 -19.00 43.18 -0.77
C SER A 188 -19.77 43.98 0.27
N TRP A 189 -20.90 43.47 0.77
CA TRP A 189 -21.65 44.06 1.88
C TRP A 189 -20.79 44.09 3.15
N LEU A 190 -20.09 42.99 3.45
CA LEU A 190 -19.19 42.91 4.61
C LEU A 190 -18.08 43.96 4.54
N LEU A 191 -17.46 44.16 3.37
CA LEU A 191 -16.40 45.15 3.16
C LEU A 191 -16.89 46.61 3.21
N GLN A 192 -18.19 46.85 3.00
CA GLN A 192 -18.78 48.18 3.20
C GLN A 192 -18.96 48.51 4.68
N HIS A 193 -19.32 47.52 5.51
CA HIS A 193 -19.62 47.68 6.94
C HIS A 193 -18.36 47.55 7.81
N ASP A 194 -17.46 46.61 7.51
CA ASP A 194 -16.12 46.52 8.09
C ASP A 194 -15.05 46.48 6.98
N LYS A 195 -14.45 47.64 6.73
CA LYS A 195 -13.37 47.83 5.75
C LYS A 195 -12.07 47.08 6.11
N ASN A 196 -11.94 46.59 7.34
CA ASN A 196 -10.78 45.86 7.84
C ASN A 196 -11.03 44.34 7.95
N CYS A 197 -12.19 43.85 7.47
CA CYS A 197 -12.60 42.45 7.56
C CYS A 197 -11.69 41.52 6.74
N SER A 198 -10.63 40.98 7.34
CA SER A 198 -9.67 40.11 6.64
C SER A 198 -10.30 38.85 6.07
N THR A 199 -11.31 38.29 6.74
CA THR A 199 -12.05 37.13 6.24
C THR A 199 -12.77 37.44 4.93
N ALA A 200 -13.41 38.60 4.80
CA ALA A 200 -14.07 39.00 3.55
C ALA A 200 -13.06 39.24 2.40
N TYR A 201 -11.90 39.84 2.67
CA TYR A 201 -10.82 39.95 1.67
C TYR A 201 -10.28 38.60 1.23
N CYS A 202 -10.05 37.67 2.17
CA CYS A 202 -9.63 36.30 1.86
C CYS A 202 -10.69 35.56 1.02
N SER A 203 -11.97 35.61 1.41
CA SER A 203 -13.05 34.93 0.68
C SER A 203 -13.26 35.51 -0.73
N MET A 204 -13.13 36.82 -0.90
CA MET A 204 -13.11 37.48 -2.23
C MET A 204 -11.89 37.08 -3.07
N THR A 205 -10.71 36.92 -2.45
CA THR A 205 -9.49 36.44 -3.11
C THR A 205 -9.69 35.00 -3.60
N ASP A 206 -10.26 34.14 -2.76
CA ASP A 206 -10.57 32.75 -3.12
C ASP A 206 -11.61 32.66 -4.26
N LEU A 207 -12.64 33.53 -4.28
CA LEU A 207 -13.57 33.62 -5.43
C LEU A 207 -12.82 33.94 -6.74
N LEU A 208 -11.91 34.92 -6.74
CA LEU A 208 -11.10 35.24 -7.91
C LEU A 208 -10.18 34.07 -8.33
N ILE A 209 -9.66 33.29 -7.38
CA ILE A 209 -8.90 32.07 -7.65
C ILE A 209 -9.79 30.99 -8.29
N MET A 210 -11.04 30.82 -7.84
CA MET A 210 -12.02 29.89 -8.42
C MET A 210 -12.46 30.30 -9.83
N GLU A 211 -12.56 31.61 -10.10
CA GLU A 211 -12.75 32.16 -11.46
C GLU A 211 -11.51 32.02 -12.36
N GLY A 212 -10.38 31.53 -11.82
CA GLY A 212 -9.11 31.35 -12.54
C GLY A 212 -8.24 32.62 -12.64
N LYS A 213 -8.70 33.76 -12.12
CA LYS A 213 -8.06 35.08 -12.21
C LYS A 213 -6.98 35.27 -11.14
N ARG A 214 -5.97 34.40 -11.13
CA ARG A 214 -4.99 34.31 -10.03
C ARG A 214 -4.12 35.57 -9.83
N GLU A 215 -3.78 36.29 -10.90
CA GLU A 215 -3.01 37.55 -10.77
C GLU A 215 -3.89 38.71 -10.26
N GLU A 216 -5.17 38.79 -10.67
CA GLU A 216 -6.12 39.74 -10.09
C GLU A 216 -6.36 39.45 -8.60
N ALA A 217 -6.47 38.17 -8.23
CA ALA A 217 -6.56 37.74 -6.83
C ALA A 217 -5.32 38.18 -6.02
N LEU A 218 -4.13 38.11 -6.61
CA LEU A 218 -2.90 38.55 -5.95
C LEU A 218 -2.87 40.07 -5.75
N LEU A 219 -3.20 40.85 -6.78
CA LEU A 219 -3.33 42.30 -6.67
C LEU A 219 -4.38 42.70 -5.62
N TYR A 220 -5.48 41.95 -5.51
CA TYR A 220 -6.54 42.20 -4.54
C TYR A 220 -6.06 41.97 -3.09
N ILE A 221 -5.44 40.82 -2.79
CA ILE A 221 -4.91 40.55 -1.43
C ILE A 221 -3.71 41.44 -1.08
N ASP A 222 -2.90 41.84 -2.07
CA ASP A 222 -1.84 42.85 -1.92
C ASP A 222 -2.40 44.22 -1.51
N SER A 223 -3.50 44.65 -2.14
CA SER A 223 -4.17 45.90 -1.78
C SER A 223 -4.65 45.89 -0.32
N ALA A 224 -5.22 44.77 0.15
CA ALA A 224 -5.67 44.61 1.53
C ALA A 224 -4.52 44.77 2.55
N ILE A 225 -3.39 44.09 2.30
CA ILE A 225 -2.20 44.17 3.16
C ILE A 225 -1.61 45.60 3.15
N ASN A 226 -1.56 46.26 1.99
CA ASN A 226 -1.09 47.64 1.85
C ASN A 226 -2.03 48.65 2.55
N HIS A 227 -3.32 48.37 2.61
CA HIS A 227 -4.31 49.13 3.40
C HIS A 227 -4.30 48.79 4.91
N LYS A 228 -3.19 48.24 5.42
CA LYS A 228 -2.93 47.89 6.83
C LYS A 228 -3.75 46.73 7.38
N ILE A 229 -4.39 45.94 6.53
CA ILE A 229 -5.00 44.65 6.92
C ILE A 229 -3.89 43.57 6.89
N ASP A 230 -2.80 43.86 7.59
CA ASP A 230 -1.63 42.99 7.69
C ASP A 230 -1.76 42.08 8.91
N ASN A 231 -2.40 40.94 8.72
CA ASN A 231 -2.62 39.96 9.78
C ASN A 231 -2.32 38.53 9.31
N PHE A 232 -2.47 37.57 10.22
CA PHE A 232 -2.15 36.16 9.96
C PHE A 232 -2.92 35.62 8.74
N GLN A 233 -4.22 35.91 8.64
CA GLN A 233 -5.09 35.38 7.58
C GLN A 233 -4.72 35.93 6.20
N THR A 234 -4.57 37.26 6.07
CA THR A 234 -4.28 37.89 4.78
C THR A 234 -2.91 37.46 4.25
N ARG A 235 -1.87 37.46 5.10
CA ARG A 235 -0.54 36.95 4.72
C ARG A 235 -0.54 35.45 4.43
N GLN A 236 -1.29 34.63 5.17
CA GLN A 236 -1.37 33.19 4.89
C GLN A 236 -2.00 32.97 3.51
N ARG A 237 -3.15 33.60 3.24
CA ARG A 237 -3.88 33.47 1.97
C ARG A 237 -3.03 33.94 0.79
N ARG A 238 -2.29 35.05 0.94
CA ARG A 238 -1.31 35.52 -0.06
C ARG A 238 -0.16 34.53 -0.25
N ALA A 239 0.46 34.05 0.81
CA ALA A 239 1.58 33.11 0.73
C ALA A 239 1.20 31.81 0.00
N GLU A 240 0.01 31.28 0.26
CA GLU A 240 -0.52 30.09 -0.41
C GLU A 240 -0.81 30.35 -1.90
N LEU A 241 -1.36 31.52 -2.26
CA LEU A 241 -1.53 31.95 -3.64
C LEU A 241 -0.18 32.08 -4.36
N LEU A 242 0.82 32.73 -3.75
CA LEU A 242 2.19 32.85 -4.28
C LEU A 242 2.85 31.47 -4.49
N VAL A 243 2.65 30.52 -3.57
CA VAL A 243 3.10 29.11 -3.72
C VAL A 243 2.39 28.38 -4.87
N SER A 244 1.15 28.75 -5.18
CA SER A 244 0.41 28.22 -6.35
C SER A 244 0.90 28.82 -7.68
N LEU A 245 1.36 30.07 -7.65
CA LEU A 245 1.97 30.79 -8.79
C LEU A 245 3.47 30.47 -8.98
N GLY A 246 4.09 29.74 -8.05
CA GLY A 246 5.54 29.43 -8.08
C GLY A 246 6.44 30.58 -7.61
N ARG A 247 5.88 31.66 -7.06
CA ARG A 247 6.58 32.84 -6.52
C ARG A 247 7.12 32.58 -5.10
N PHE A 248 7.94 31.53 -4.96
CA PHE A 248 8.33 30.95 -3.67
C PHE A 248 9.12 31.89 -2.75
N ALA A 249 9.94 32.79 -3.31
CA ALA A 249 10.72 33.75 -2.52
C ALA A 249 9.84 34.81 -1.84
N GLU A 250 8.76 35.25 -2.50
CA GLU A 250 7.79 36.20 -1.93
C GLU A 250 6.91 35.50 -0.89
N ALA A 251 6.49 34.26 -1.15
CA ALA A 251 5.79 33.44 -0.17
C ALA A 251 6.62 33.21 1.11
N GLU A 252 7.95 33.04 0.99
CA GLU A 252 8.82 32.97 2.16
C GLU A 252 8.76 34.24 3.02
N ASN A 253 8.79 35.42 2.40
CA ASN A 253 8.71 36.69 3.14
C ASN A 253 7.41 36.77 3.98
N ASP A 254 6.29 36.31 3.44
CA ASP A 254 5.02 36.21 4.19
C ASP A 254 5.08 35.19 5.31
N PHE A 255 5.67 34.01 5.08
CA PHE A 255 5.85 33.01 6.14
C PHE A 255 6.81 33.48 7.25
N GLU A 256 7.85 34.26 6.93
CA GLU A 256 8.71 34.90 7.93
C GLU A 256 8.00 36.01 8.70
N ALA A 257 7.13 36.77 8.04
CA ALA A 257 6.32 37.79 8.70
C ALA A 257 5.25 37.16 9.62
N ILE A 258 4.56 36.11 9.17
CA ILE A 258 3.67 35.27 10.00
C ILE A 258 4.42 34.72 11.24
N ASN A 259 5.68 34.32 11.08
CA ASN A 259 6.51 33.86 12.19
C ASN A 259 6.86 34.95 13.22
N LYS A 260 6.59 36.24 12.95
CA LYS A 260 6.78 37.36 13.90
C LYS A 260 5.46 37.79 14.57
N MET A 261 4.31 37.34 14.10
CA MET A 261 3.00 37.70 14.65
C MET A 261 2.69 36.96 15.97
N PRO A 262 1.95 37.55 16.93
CA PRO A 262 1.62 36.91 18.21
C PRO A 262 0.53 35.84 18.07
N SER A 263 -0.46 36.05 17.21
CA SER A 263 -1.57 35.12 16.95
C SER A 263 -1.19 34.11 15.85
N LYS A 264 -0.48 33.04 16.20
CA LYS A 264 -0.10 31.97 15.26
C LYS A 264 -1.01 30.77 15.44
N GLN A 265 -1.79 30.44 14.42
CA GLN A 265 -2.54 29.18 14.34
C GLN A 265 -2.03 28.39 13.13
N GLU A 266 -0.86 27.76 13.28
CA GLU A 266 -0.22 27.00 12.21
C GLU A 266 -1.00 25.72 11.92
N ASN A 267 -1.96 25.80 10.99
CA ASN A 267 -2.65 24.64 10.47
C ASN A 267 -1.74 23.82 9.53
N ALA A 268 -2.16 22.58 9.24
CA ALA A 268 -1.37 21.67 8.42
C ALA A 268 -1.18 22.16 6.95
N GLU A 269 -2.15 22.89 6.38
CA GLU A 269 -2.00 23.48 5.03
C GLU A 269 -0.95 24.60 4.98
N THR A 270 -0.92 25.50 5.97
CA THR A 270 0.10 26.55 6.10
C THR A 270 1.49 25.92 6.15
N LEU A 271 1.67 24.87 6.96
CA LEU A 271 2.94 24.16 7.09
C LEU A 271 3.33 23.39 5.81
N ALA A 272 2.36 22.86 5.07
CA ALA A 272 2.58 22.23 3.77
C ALA A 272 3.03 23.26 2.70
N CYS A 273 2.38 24.41 2.63
CA CYS A 273 2.74 25.47 1.68
C CYS A 273 4.09 26.10 2.03
N ARG A 274 4.37 26.31 3.32
CA ARG A 274 5.65 26.82 3.81
C ARG A 274 6.81 25.86 3.57
N SER A 275 6.63 24.56 3.85
CA SER A 275 7.68 23.58 3.57
C SER A 275 7.95 23.47 2.07
N LYS A 276 6.92 23.51 1.22
CA LYS A 276 7.07 23.59 -0.25
C LYS A 276 7.84 24.83 -0.69
N ALA A 277 7.57 26.01 -0.12
CA ALA A 277 8.33 27.23 -0.41
C ALA A 277 9.81 27.08 -0.02
N TYR A 278 10.11 26.63 1.20
CA TYR A 278 11.50 26.42 1.66
C TYR A 278 12.25 25.36 0.84
N LEU A 279 11.58 24.29 0.38
CA LEU A 279 12.18 23.29 -0.52
C LEU A 279 12.55 23.89 -1.87
N ALA A 280 11.64 24.66 -2.47
CA ALA A 280 11.86 25.31 -3.76
C ALA A 280 12.95 26.40 -3.72
N THR A 281 13.11 27.08 -2.58
CA THR A 281 14.20 28.05 -2.35
C THR A 281 15.49 27.43 -1.79
N GLY A 282 15.59 26.09 -1.70
CA GLY A 282 16.78 25.37 -1.22
C GLY A 282 17.07 25.50 0.29
N LYS A 283 16.15 26.06 1.08
CA LYS A 283 16.29 26.27 2.53
C LYS A 283 15.92 25.01 3.31
N PHE A 284 16.63 23.92 3.03
CA PHE A 284 16.30 22.58 3.49
C PHE A 284 16.17 22.45 5.01
N GLU A 285 16.99 23.10 5.83
CA GLU A 285 16.88 23.04 7.30
C GLU A 285 15.58 23.67 7.83
N LYS A 286 15.16 24.82 7.27
CA LYS A 286 13.86 25.41 7.56
C LYS A 286 12.72 24.51 7.08
N ALA A 287 12.90 23.82 5.95
CA ALA A 287 11.93 22.83 5.46
C ALA A 287 11.79 21.64 6.43
N LEU A 288 12.90 21.05 6.91
CA LEU A 288 12.89 19.94 7.87
C LEU A 288 12.10 20.28 9.13
N THR A 289 12.43 21.38 9.79
CA THR A 289 11.73 21.82 11.03
C THR A 289 10.25 22.10 10.80
N THR A 290 9.87 22.57 9.61
CA THR A 290 8.46 22.77 9.23
C THR A 290 7.75 21.44 8.94
N LEU A 291 8.43 20.49 8.30
CA LEU A 291 7.91 19.16 7.98
C LEU A 291 7.77 18.28 9.23
N ASP A 292 8.65 18.42 10.22
CA ASP A 292 8.54 17.74 11.52
C ASP A 292 7.24 18.14 12.24
N LYS A 293 6.91 19.44 12.27
CA LYS A 293 5.59 19.93 12.75
C LYS A 293 4.43 19.40 11.92
N LEU A 294 4.56 19.33 10.60
CA LEU A 294 3.50 18.82 9.74
C LEU A 294 3.25 17.32 9.97
N ILE A 295 4.30 16.55 10.23
CA ILE A 295 4.23 15.12 10.56
C ILE A 295 3.57 14.89 11.92
N THR A 296 3.81 15.74 12.94
CA THR A 296 3.10 15.60 14.22
C THR A 296 1.61 15.89 14.10
N LEU A 297 1.20 16.81 13.21
CA LEU A 297 -0.22 17.09 12.92
C LEU A 297 -0.89 16.05 12.02
N ARG A 298 -0.19 15.51 11.01
CA ARG A 298 -0.74 14.56 10.02
C ARG A 298 0.16 13.30 9.89
N PRO A 299 0.33 12.47 10.95
CA PRO A 299 1.30 11.38 10.99
C PRO A 299 1.00 10.20 10.05
N LYS A 300 -0.21 10.12 9.49
CA LYS A 300 -0.60 9.10 8.50
C LYS A 300 -0.48 9.58 7.05
N HIS A 301 -0.10 10.83 6.82
CA HIS A 301 -0.04 11.41 5.49
C HIS A 301 1.34 11.15 4.85
N VAL A 302 1.36 10.71 3.60
CA VAL A 302 2.59 10.28 2.91
C VAL A 302 3.47 11.47 2.51
N THR A 303 2.86 12.54 1.98
CA THR A 303 3.58 13.69 1.40
C THR A 303 4.62 14.33 2.33
N PRO A 304 4.34 14.60 3.64
CA PRO A 304 5.34 15.18 4.53
C PRO A 304 6.61 14.33 4.67
N TYR A 305 6.52 13.00 4.76
CA TYR A 305 7.68 12.11 4.80
C TYR A 305 8.46 12.13 3.49
N MET A 306 7.76 12.10 2.35
CA MET A 306 8.38 12.20 1.02
C MET A 306 9.16 13.52 0.84
N GLU A 307 8.55 14.64 1.21
CA GLU A 307 9.21 15.95 1.12
C GLU A 307 10.37 16.08 2.14
N ARG A 308 10.27 15.44 3.31
CA ARG A 308 11.35 15.41 4.31
C ARG A 308 12.53 14.57 3.83
N ALA A 309 12.28 13.43 3.19
CA ALA A 309 13.30 12.62 2.53
C ALA A 309 14.04 13.42 1.44
N LYS A 310 13.33 14.20 0.61
CA LYS A 310 13.95 15.06 -0.42
C LYS A 310 14.83 16.15 0.19
N ALA A 311 14.38 16.82 1.25
CA ALA A 311 15.21 17.79 1.98
C ALA A 311 16.46 17.16 2.59
N GLN A 312 16.33 15.98 3.20
CA GLN A 312 17.47 15.25 3.77
C GLN A 312 18.46 14.79 2.68
N PHE A 313 17.96 14.34 1.52
CA PHE A 313 18.80 14.01 0.36
C PHE A 313 19.57 15.25 -0.14
N GLY A 314 18.91 16.41 -0.27
CA GLY A 314 19.56 17.68 -0.62
C GLY A 314 20.66 18.10 0.37
N LEU A 315 20.48 17.79 1.66
CA LEU A 315 21.47 17.98 2.72
C LEU A 315 22.48 16.81 2.86
N LYS A 316 22.49 15.84 1.92
CA LYS A 316 23.34 14.63 1.94
C LYS A 316 23.16 13.73 3.17
N ASN A 317 22.06 13.88 3.90
CA ASN A 317 21.67 13.07 5.06
C ASN A 317 21.01 11.75 4.62
N TYR A 318 21.67 11.01 3.72
CA TYR A 318 21.08 9.86 3.00
C TYR A 318 20.50 8.78 3.93
N SER A 319 21.17 8.49 5.05
CA SER A 319 20.70 7.49 6.03
C SER A 319 19.41 7.89 6.77
N LYS A 320 19.13 9.20 6.89
CA LYS A 320 17.83 9.68 7.38
C LYS A 320 16.79 9.61 6.26
N ALA A 321 17.18 9.99 5.04
CA ALA A 321 16.28 10.01 3.89
C ALA A 321 15.74 8.61 3.54
N VAL A 322 16.56 7.57 3.71
CA VAL A 322 16.14 6.16 3.63
C VAL A 322 15.01 5.86 4.63
N LYS A 323 15.16 6.24 5.91
CA LYS A 323 14.13 6.01 6.94
C LYS A 323 12.82 6.71 6.63
N ASP A 324 12.87 7.91 6.06
CA ASP A 324 11.66 8.62 5.63
C ASP A 324 11.01 7.97 4.41
N CYS A 325 11.81 7.45 3.46
CA CYS A 325 11.29 6.62 2.36
C CYS A 325 10.69 5.30 2.88
N ASP A 326 11.26 4.69 3.92
CA ASP A 326 10.70 3.49 4.56
C ASP A 326 9.33 3.76 5.19
N GLN A 327 9.15 4.92 5.83
CA GLN A 327 7.83 5.35 6.33
C GLN A 327 6.83 5.59 5.19
N VAL A 328 7.25 6.20 4.08
CA VAL A 328 6.42 6.32 2.87
C VAL A 328 6.00 4.94 2.36
N LEU A 329 6.93 3.97 2.27
CA LEU A 329 6.66 2.62 1.77
C LEU A 329 5.85 1.75 2.75
N LEU A 330 5.83 2.09 4.03
CA LEU A 330 4.95 1.49 5.03
C LEU A 330 3.49 2.00 4.88
N LEU A 331 3.31 3.31 4.70
CA LEU A 331 2.00 3.96 4.57
C LEU A 331 1.39 3.75 3.16
N SER A 332 2.20 3.85 2.13
CA SER A 332 1.86 3.67 0.72
C SER A 332 2.79 2.61 0.13
N LYS A 333 2.41 1.33 0.32
CA LYS A 333 3.13 0.19 -0.21
C LYS A 333 3.46 0.41 -1.70
N GLU A 334 4.73 0.20 -2.04
CA GLU A 334 5.23 0.19 -3.42
C GLU A 334 5.16 1.54 -4.18
N ASN A 335 5.13 2.67 -3.46
CA ASN A 335 5.22 4.00 -4.05
C ASN A 335 6.51 4.15 -4.92
N PRO A 336 6.39 4.41 -6.25
CA PRO A 336 7.53 4.36 -7.16
C PRO A 336 8.52 5.52 -6.97
N ASP A 337 8.05 6.71 -6.60
CA ASP A 337 8.91 7.86 -6.30
C ASP A 337 9.74 7.64 -5.03
N ALA A 338 9.18 6.94 -4.03
CA ALA A 338 9.87 6.63 -2.78
C ALA A 338 10.91 5.53 -2.98
N LEU A 339 10.60 4.50 -3.78
CA LEU A 339 11.59 3.52 -4.22
C LEU A 339 12.73 4.21 -4.99
N LEU A 340 12.40 5.14 -5.90
CA LEU A 340 13.40 5.89 -6.66
C LEU A 340 14.33 6.73 -5.76
N LEU A 341 13.75 7.49 -4.82
CA LEU A 341 14.53 8.32 -3.90
C LEU A 341 15.35 7.47 -2.91
N ARG A 342 14.82 6.33 -2.45
CA ARG A 342 15.56 5.39 -1.59
C ARG A 342 16.72 4.73 -2.35
N ALA A 343 16.53 4.38 -3.62
CA ALA A 343 17.60 3.89 -4.49
C ALA A 343 18.69 4.95 -4.74
N ASP A 344 18.30 6.21 -4.99
CA ASP A 344 19.21 7.37 -5.05
C ASP A 344 20.02 7.50 -3.74
N CYS A 345 19.39 7.31 -2.57
CA CYS A 345 20.08 7.32 -1.27
C CYS A 345 21.05 6.14 -1.10
N PHE A 346 20.65 4.91 -1.45
CA PHE A 346 21.51 3.73 -1.35
C PHE A 346 22.72 3.81 -2.29
N ALA A 347 22.54 4.35 -3.50
CA ALA A 347 23.63 4.61 -4.44
C ALA A 347 24.67 5.56 -3.84
N GLN A 348 24.23 6.63 -3.17
CA GLN A 348 25.13 7.58 -2.49
C GLN A 348 25.77 7.02 -1.21
N LEU A 349 25.14 6.04 -0.54
CA LEU A 349 25.70 5.30 0.59
C LEU A 349 26.65 4.16 0.15
N GLY A 350 26.72 3.85 -1.14
CA GLY A 350 27.52 2.75 -1.68
C GLY A 350 26.89 1.36 -1.58
N ASP A 351 25.66 1.23 -1.09
CA ASP A 351 24.93 -0.06 -1.09
C ASP A 351 24.40 -0.34 -2.50
N LYS A 352 25.25 -1.02 -3.28
CA LYS A 352 24.98 -1.24 -4.70
C LYS A 352 23.79 -2.16 -4.95
N ILE A 353 23.54 -3.10 -4.04
CA ILE A 353 22.53 -4.15 -4.18
C ILE A 353 21.15 -3.60 -3.80
N ALA A 354 21.05 -2.84 -2.70
CA ALA A 354 19.81 -2.18 -2.33
C ALA A 354 19.39 -1.13 -3.37
N ALA A 355 20.35 -0.36 -3.91
CA ALA A 355 20.11 0.63 -4.95
C ALA A 355 19.52 0.00 -6.23
N ILE A 356 20.17 -1.02 -6.82
CA ILE A 356 19.68 -1.62 -8.07
C ILE A 356 18.29 -2.26 -7.90
N ASN A 357 18.07 -2.95 -6.78
CA ASN A 357 16.79 -3.59 -6.46
C ASN A 357 15.66 -2.57 -6.37
N ASP A 358 15.85 -1.46 -5.67
CA ASP A 358 14.81 -0.43 -5.56
C ASP A 358 14.59 0.35 -6.87
N TYR A 359 15.63 0.58 -7.69
CA TYR A 359 15.44 1.12 -9.04
C TYR A 359 14.59 0.18 -9.92
N GLU A 360 14.90 -1.11 -9.93
CA GLU A 360 14.15 -2.13 -10.68
C GLU A 360 12.71 -2.26 -10.19
N ARG A 361 12.50 -2.25 -8.87
CA ARG A 361 11.15 -2.23 -8.26
C ARG A 361 10.37 -0.96 -8.62
N SER A 362 11.02 0.20 -8.66
CA SER A 362 10.37 1.46 -9.05
C SER A 362 9.81 1.39 -10.48
N VAL A 363 10.62 0.95 -11.45
CA VAL A 363 10.17 0.83 -12.86
C VAL A 363 9.20 -0.32 -13.08
N ALA A 364 9.33 -1.43 -12.34
CA ALA A 364 8.37 -2.54 -12.40
C ALA A 364 6.98 -2.12 -11.87
N LYS A 365 6.90 -1.22 -10.88
CA LYS A 365 5.65 -0.73 -10.29
C LYS A 365 5.02 0.41 -11.09
N ASN A 366 5.80 1.21 -11.79
CA ASN A 366 5.29 2.16 -12.78
C ASN A 366 6.02 2.00 -14.12
N PRO A 367 5.58 1.08 -15.00
CA PRO A 367 6.18 0.85 -16.32
C PRO A 367 6.06 2.04 -17.30
N LYS A 368 5.36 3.12 -16.93
CA LYS A 368 5.30 4.38 -17.70
C LYS A 368 6.22 5.46 -17.12
N PHE A 369 7.04 5.14 -16.13
CA PHE A 369 7.88 6.11 -15.42
C PHE A 369 9.23 6.33 -16.12
N THR A 370 9.23 7.18 -17.16
CA THR A 370 10.44 7.54 -17.93
C THR A 370 11.62 7.94 -17.03
N ARG A 371 11.37 8.72 -15.96
CA ARG A 371 12.38 9.13 -14.97
C ARG A 371 13.00 7.95 -14.22
N GLY A 372 12.21 6.93 -13.88
CA GLY A 372 12.70 5.72 -13.24
C GLY A 372 13.66 4.94 -14.16
N PHE A 373 13.30 4.77 -15.44
CA PHE A 373 14.16 4.12 -16.42
C PHE A 373 15.45 4.89 -16.69
N LEU A 374 15.40 6.23 -16.76
CA LEU A 374 16.59 7.07 -16.88
C LEU A 374 17.56 6.87 -15.71
N LYS A 375 17.05 6.90 -14.48
CA LYS A 375 17.83 6.72 -13.25
C LYS A 375 18.42 5.31 -13.10
N LEU A 376 17.63 4.28 -13.42
CA LEU A 376 18.11 2.90 -13.49
C LEU A 376 19.23 2.77 -14.53
N ALA A 377 19.06 3.35 -15.72
CA ALA A 377 20.04 3.30 -16.79
C ALA A 377 21.34 4.06 -16.45
N SER A 378 21.24 5.27 -15.86
CA SER A 378 22.42 6.03 -15.43
C SER A 378 23.19 5.29 -14.34
N TYR A 379 22.49 4.69 -13.39
CA TYR A 379 23.11 3.88 -12.36
C TYR A 379 23.76 2.60 -12.91
N GLN A 380 23.12 1.92 -13.87
CA GLN A 380 23.70 0.77 -14.57
C GLN A 380 24.95 1.16 -15.39
N MET A 381 25.00 2.35 -15.98
CA MET A 381 26.21 2.90 -16.62
C MET A 381 27.37 3.06 -15.62
N GLU A 382 27.09 3.65 -14.44
CA GLU A 382 28.10 3.84 -13.39
C GLU A 382 28.67 2.51 -12.88
N GLN A 383 27.84 1.45 -12.82
CA GLN A 383 28.29 0.10 -12.50
C GLN A 383 28.92 -0.66 -13.69
N SER A 384 29.19 0.00 -14.81
CA SER A 384 29.72 -0.61 -16.05
C SER A 384 28.86 -1.72 -16.65
N ASN A 385 27.57 -1.81 -16.28
CA ASN A 385 26.62 -2.74 -16.86
C ASN A 385 25.95 -2.13 -18.10
N PHE A 386 26.77 -1.91 -19.13
CA PHE A 386 26.40 -1.15 -20.32
C PHE A 386 25.27 -1.80 -21.13
N ALA A 387 25.13 -3.12 -21.11
CA ALA A 387 24.07 -3.85 -21.80
C ALA A 387 22.70 -3.61 -21.15
N SER A 388 22.59 -3.76 -19.83
CA SER A 388 21.35 -3.44 -19.10
C SER A 388 21.03 -1.94 -19.19
N ALA A 389 22.04 -1.07 -19.08
CA ALA A 389 21.85 0.37 -19.23
C ALA A 389 21.25 0.74 -20.61
N LEU A 390 21.77 0.15 -21.70
CA LEU A 390 21.24 0.35 -23.05
C LEU A 390 19.77 -0.10 -23.17
N SER A 391 19.40 -1.20 -22.52
CA SER A 391 18.01 -1.68 -22.45
C SER A 391 17.12 -0.68 -21.69
N SER A 392 17.55 -0.23 -20.51
CA SER A 392 16.83 0.74 -19.68
C SER A 392 16.64 2.10 -20.40
N TYR A 393 17.67 2.61 -21.08
CA TYR A 393 17.53 3.82 -21.90
C TYR A 393 16.57 3.64 -23.09
N ARG A 394 16.52 2.46 -23.72
CA ARG A 394 15.55 2.16 -24.78
C ARG A 394 14.12 2.12 -24.26
N SER A 395 13.90 1.62 -23.05
CA SER A 395 12.60 1.70 -22.36
C SER A 395 12.22 3.14 -22.01
N ALA A 396 13.18 4.01 -21.67
CA ALA A 396 12.90 5.45 -21.55
C ALA A 396 12.52 6.08 -22.90
N LEU A 397 13.17 5.70 -24.01
CA LEU A 397 12.87 6.20 -25.36
C LEU A 397 11.56 5.68 -25.96
N SER A 398 11.11 4.47 -25.61
CA SER A 398 9.81 3.97 -26.07
C SER A 398 8.63 4.70 -25.38
N LEU A 399 8.86 5.23 -24.18
CA LEU A 399 7.91 6.08 -23.46
C LEU A 399 7.98 7.55 -23.90
N ASN A 400 9.18 8.07 -24.18
CA ASN A 400 9.39 9.42 -24.68
C ASN A 400 10.51 9.43 -25.74
N SER A 401 10.11 9.39 -27.01
CA SER A 401 11.02 9.30 -28.16
C SER A 401 11.99 10.47 -28.30
N ASN A 402 11.65 11.63 -27.72
CA ASN A 402 12.44 12.86 -27.81
C ASN A 402 13.27 13.13 -26.53
N CYS A 403 13.44 12.13 -25.66
CA CYS A 403 14.25 12.25 -24.46
C CYS A 403 15.75 12.34 -24.79
N ALA A 404 16.29 13.56 -24.86
CA ALA A 404 17.70 13.83 -25.17
C ALA A 404 18.68 13.12 -24.21
N GLU A 405 18.33 13.01 -22.93
CA GLU A 405 19.13 12.28 -21.93
C GLU A 405 19.22 10.78 -22.27
N ALA A 406 18.10 10.14 -22.64
CA ALA A 406 18.09 8.74 -23.03
C ALA A 406 18.78 8.49 -24.39
N LEU A 407 18.70 9.44 -25.34
CA LEU A 407 19.45 9.38 -26.60
C LEU A 407 20.97 9.43 -26.35
N SER A 408 21.44 10.38 -25.55
CA SER A 408 22.86 10.50 -25.18
C SER A 408 23.32 9.30 -24.35
N GLY A 409 22.49 8.83 -23.43
CA GLY A 409 22.71 7.62 -22.64
C GLY A 409 22.87 6.37 -23.52
N CYS A 410 22.00 6.16 -24.50
CA CYS A 410 22.12 5.08 -25.49
C CYS A 410 23.43 5.15 -26.28
N GLN A 411 23.83 6.34 -26.73
CA GLN A 411 25.08 6.52 -27.48
C GLN A 411 26.30 6.17 -26.63
N LYS A 412 26.36 6.67 -25.38
CA LYS A 412 27.46 6.38 -24.44
C LYS A 412 27.51 4.89 -24.07
N ALA A 413 26.36 4.28 -23.76
CA ALA A 413 26.27 2.85 -23.46
C ALA A 413 26.77 1.99 -24.64
N LYS A 414 26.40 2.38 -25.87
CA LYS A 414 26.82 1.69 -27.09
C LYS A 414 28.32 1.83 -27.36
N GLN A 415 28.87 3.04 -27.25
CA GLN A 415 30.32 3.28 -27.39
C GLN A 415 31.14 2.50 -26.34
N ALA A 416 30.65 2.41 -25.11
CA ALA A 416 31.30 1.62 -24.06
C ALA A 416 31.30 0.12 -24.40
N LEU A 417 30.18 -0.44 -24.87
CA LEU A 417 30.09 -1.83 -25.35
C LEU A 417 31.03 -2.10 -26.54
N GLU A 418 31.10 -1.18 -27.50
CA GLU A 418 31.99 -1.27 -28.67
C GLU A 418 33.47 -1.22 -28.25
N SER A 419 33.82 -0.40 -27.26
CA SER A 419 35.19 -0.31 -26.72
C SER A 419 35.64 -1.58 -25.98
N LEU A 420 34.71 -2.27 -25.30
CA LEU A 420 34.99 -3.51 -24.57
C LEU A 420 35.09 -4.75 -25.47
N THR A 421 34.42 -4.73 -26.63
CA THR A 421 34.29 -5.91 -27.49
C THR A 421 35.32 -6.00 -28.61
N GLY A 422 36.12 -4.94 -28.84
CA GLY A 422 37.30 -4.96 -29.71
C GLY A 422 37.04 -5.13 -31.22
N ASN A 423 35.80 -5.41 -31.63
CA ASN A 423 35.39 -5.64 -33.02
C ASN A 423 34.15 -4.80 -33.36
N SER A 424 34.37 -3.66 -34.00
CA SER A 424 33.43 -2.56 -34.22
C SER A 424 32.27 -2.82 -35.20
N GLN A 425 32.01 -4.07 -35.59
CA GLN A 425 30.97 -4.41 -36.59
C GLN A 425 29.95 -5.46 -36.13
N VAL A 426 30.20 -6.23 -35.08
CA VAL A 426 29.23 -7.24 -34.58
C VAL A 426 28.15 -6.55 -33.73
N ALA A 427 28.54 -5.83 -32.67
CA ALA A 427 27.59 -5.16 -31.76
C ALA A 427 26.67 -4.12 -32.44
N PHE A 428 27.16 -3.44 -33.49
CA PHE A 428 26.36 -2.44 -34.21
C PHE A 428 25.23 -3.10 -35.01
N ASN A 429 25.52 -4.26 -35.62
CA ASN A 429 24.63 -5.11 -36.40
C ASN A 429 23.96 -6.22 -35.57
N ASP A 430 23.90 -6.09 -34.25
CA ASP A 430 23.03 -6.89 -33.36
C ASP A 430 21.95 -6.04 -32.66
N SER A 431 22.20 -4.76 -32.36
CA SER A 431 21.29 -4.04 -31.44
C SER A 431 20.00 -3.48 -32.07
N LYS A 432 19.87 -3.40 -33.39
CA LYS A 432 18.64 -2.98 -34.11
C LYS A 432 18.08 -4.10 -34.99
N THR A 433 19.00 -4.94 -35.44
CA THR A 433 18.80 -6.25 -36.03
C THR A 433 18.17 -7.22 -35.04
N CYS A 434 18.71 -7.56 -33.86
CA CYS A 434 18.23 -8.70 -33.03
C CYS A 434 16.72 -8.81 -32.88
N ILE A 435 15.97 -7.74 -32.61
CA ILE A 435 14.50 -7.88 -32.54
C ILE A 435 13.87 -8.35 -33.87
N ALA A 436 14.52 -8.05 -35.01
CA ALA A 436 14.24 -8.53 -36.36
C ALA A 436 15.03 -9.79 -36.80
N SER A 437 16.30 -9.95 -36.42
CA SER A 437 17.14 -11.13 -36.74
C SER A 437 16.87 -12.28 -35.80
N ASP A 438 16.64 -12.10 -34.50
CA ASP A 438 15.97 -13.10 -33.66
C ASP A 438 14.62 -13.45 -34.31
N ARG A 439 13.78 -12.49 -34.75
CA ARG A 439 12.52 -12.83 -35.47
C ARG A 439 12.69 -13.60 -36.79
N VAL A 440 13.87 -13.57 -37.42
CA VAL A 440 14.18 -14.32 -38.66
C VAL A 440 14.86 -15.66 -38.33
N GLU A 441 15.85 -15.67 -37.45
CA GLU A 441 16.52 -16.85 -36.90
C GLU A 441 15.52 -17.76 -36.17
N LEU A 442 14.57 -17.20 -35.41
CA LEU A 442 13.46 -17.93 -34.77
C LEU A 442 12.60 -18.68 -35.80
N LYS A 443 12.43 -18.15 -37.01
CA LYS A 443 11.75 -18.87 -38.12
C LYS A 443 12.66 -19.92 -38.76
N GLN A 444 13.98 -19.73 -38.71
CA GLN A 444 14.97 -20.70 -39.21
C GLN A 444 15.26 -21.83 -38.21
N ILE A 445 14.94 -21.69 -36.92
CA ILE A 445 15.09 -22.76 -35.90
C ILE A 445 14.45 -24.06 -36.38
N GLU A 446 13.27 -24.01 -36.99
CA GLU A 446 12.55 -25.20 -37.46
C GLU A 446 13.35 -25.98 -38.51
N THR A 447 14.22 -25.32 -39.27
CA THR A 447 15.08 -25.94 -40.31
C THR A 447 16.43 -26.45 -39.80
N LEU A 448 16.82 -26.17 -38.56
CA LEU A 448 18.12 -26.60 -38.02
C LEU A 448 18.18 -28.12 -37.81
N SER A 449 19.33 -28.72 -38.12
CA SER A 449 19.67 -30.07 -37.69
C SER A 449 19.98 -30.14 -36.19
N PHE A 450 20.05 -31.34 -35.62
CA PHE A 450 20.29 -31.54 -34.18
C PHE A 450 21.61 -30.90 -33.72
N THR A 451 22.71 -31.13 -34.44
CA THR A 451 24.04 -30.62 -34.10
C THR A 451 24.12 -29.10 -34.19
N GLU A 452 23.50 -28.51 -35.21
CA GLU A 452 23.42 -27.05 -35.35
C GLU A 452 22.54 -26.42 -34.27
N ALA A 453 21.40 -27.03 -33.93
CA ALA A 453 20.50 -26.53 -32.89
C ALA A 453 21.17 -26.60 -31.51
N LEU A 454 21.91 -27.68 -31.21
CA LEU A 454 22.65 -27.82 -29.97
C LEU A 454 23.81 -26.81 -29.89
N ALA A 455 24.61 -26.68 -30.95
CA ALA A 455 25.73 -25.73 -30.99
C ALA A 455 25.28 -24.26 -30.93
N LYS A 456 24.30 -23.85 -31.75
CA LYS A 456 23.74 -22.49 -31.74
C LYS A 456 23.03 -22.18 -30.42
N GLY A 457 22.30 -23.16 -29.87
CA GLY A 457 21.63 -23.03 -28.58
C GLY A 457 22.59 -22.83 -27.42
N TYR A 458 23.70 -23.58 -27.39
CA TYR A 458 24.76 -23.44 -26.39
C TYR A 458 25.54 -22.12 -26.53
N ALA A 459 25.88 -21.72 -27.77
CA ALA A 459 26.53 -20.43 -28.03
C ALA A 459 25.64 -19.25 -27.56
N ALA A 460 24.37 -19.24 -27.95
CA ALA A 460 23.41 -18.22 -27.51
C ALA A 460 23.21 -18.17 -25.99
N LEU A 461 23.33 -19.33 -25.31
CA LEU A 461 23.30 -19.37 -23.85
C LEU A 461 24.51 -18.65 -23.25
N ARG A 462 25.71 -18.87 -23.80
CA ARG A 462 26.93 -18.13 -23.39
C ARG A 462 26.84 -16.63 -23.68
N ASP A 463 26.13 -16.23 -24.74
CA ASP A 463 25.86 -14.83 -25.09
C ASP A 463 24.78 -14.18 -24.21
N GLY A 464 24.13 -14.92 -23.30
CA GLY A 464 23.01 -14.43 -22.49
C GLY A 464 21.68 -14.27 -23.25
N ARG A 465 21.57 -14.79 -24.48
CA ARG A 465 20.37 -14.73 -25.33
C ARG A 465 19.35 -15.80 -24.95
N CYS A 466 18.84 -15.74 -23.71
CA CYS A 466 18.02 -16.79 -23.07
C CYS A 466 16.77 -17.21 -23.87
N GLU A 467 16.08 -16.29 -24.54
CA GLU A 467 14.85 -16.61 -25.30
C GLU A 467 15.16 -17.42 -26.57
N PHE A 468 16.18 -17.01 -27.33
CA PHE A 468 16.66 -17.73 -28.50
C PHE A 468 17.27 -19.07 -28.12
N ALA A 469 18.18 -19.09 -27.12
CA ALA A 469 18.75 -20.33 -26.59
C ALA A 469 17.66 -21.33 -26.18
N THR A 470 16.65 -20.89 -25.44
CA THR A 470 15.51 -21.73 -25.01
C THR A 470 14.77 -22.36 -26.19
N ARG A 471 14.46 -21.60 -27.26
CA ARG A 471 13.73 -22.13 -28.41
C ARG A 471 14.59 -23.05 -29.28
N THR A 472 15.84 -22.69 -29.51
CA THR A 472 16.79 -23.50 -30.29
C THR A 472 17.10 -24.83 -29.57
N LEU A 473 17.25 -24.81 -28.25
CA LEU A 473 17.47 -26.03 -27.46
C LEU A 473 16.18 -26.87 -27.30
N LYS A 474 14.99 -26.26 -27.28
CA LYS A 474 13.71 -27.00 -27.43
C LYS A 474 13.67 -27.77 -28.75
N ARG A 475 14.14 -27.17 -29.86
CA ARG A 475 14.26 -27.87 -31.15
C ARG A 475 15.27 -29.02 -31.10
N ALA A 476 16.43 -28.83 -30.48
CA ALA A 476 17.41 -29.92 -30.30
C ALA A 476 16.81 -31.11 -29.53
N VAL A 477 16.07 -30.85 -28.44
CA VAL A 477 15.37 -31.89 -27.65
C VAL A 477 14.20 -32.53 -28.42
N GLN A 478 13.51 -31.81 -29.30
CA GLN A 478 12.50 -32.39 -30.19
C GLN A 478 13.12 -33.35 -31.23
N LEU A 479 14.27 -32.99 -31.79
CA LEU A 479 14.98 -33.79 -32.81
C LEU A 479 15.62 -35.05 -32.20
N GLN A 480 16.17 -34.95 -30.99
CA GLN A 480 16.72 -36.11 -30.27
C GLN A 480 16.27 -36.12 -28.80
N PRO A 481 15.08 -36.65 -28.49
CA PRO A 481 14.53 -36.67 -27.13
C PRO A 481 15.37 -37.43 -26.10
N ASN A 482 16.27 -38.30 -26.53
CA ASN A 482 17.14 -39.09 -25.65
C ASN A 482 18.53 -38.44 -25.43
N SER A 483 18.77 -37.22 -25.93
CA SER A 483 20.00 -36.48 -25.63
C SER A 483 19.96 -35.85 -24.24
N ALA A 484 20.75 -36.40 -23.31
CA ALA A 484 20.96 -35.82 -21.99
C ALA A 484 21.57 -34.40 -22.07
N GLU A 485 22.54 -34.20 -22.96
CA GLU A 485 23.22 -32.92 -23.18
C GLU A 485 22.24 -31.82 -23.65
N ALA A 486 21.42 -32.10 -24.67
CA ALA A 486 20.43 -31.14 -25.16
C ALA A 486 19.44 -30.73 -24.06
N ARG A 487 19.00 -31.69 -23.23
CA ARG A 487 18.10 -31.44 -22.09
C ARG A 487 18.79 -30.65 -20.97
N ARG A 488 20.07 -30.89 -20.70
CA ARG A 488 20.88 -30.11 -19.73
C ARG A 488 21.01 -28.65 -20.14
N TYR A 489 21.40 -28.38 -21.39
CA TYR A 489 21.49 -27.00 -21.87
C TYR A 489 20.12 -26.33 -21.91
N LEU A 490 19.06 -27.06 -22.30
CA LEU A 490 17.70 -26.52 -22.24
C LEU A 490 17.28 -26.19 -20.80
N ALA A 491 17.58 -27.05 -19.83
CA ALA A 491 17.31 -26.78 -18.41
C ALA A 491 18.02 -25.51 -17.93
N PHE A 492 19.28 -25.31 -18.34
CA PHE A 492 20.05 -24.12 -18.02
C PHE A 492 19.42 -22.87 -18.64
N ALA A 493 19.08 -22.89 -19.93
CA ALA A 493 18.41 -21.78 -20.59
C ALA A 493 17.07 -21.41 -19.92
N LEU A 494 16.29 -22.42 -19.50
CA LEU A 494 15.03 -22.24 -18.77
C LEU A 494 15.25 -21.68 -17.35
N MET A 495 16.32 -22.07 -16.65
CA MET A 495 16.66 -21.51 -15.33
C MET A 495 17.04 -20.03 -15.39
N GLU A 496 17.80 -19.62 -16.41
CA GLU A 496 18.15 -18.22 -16.64
C GLU A 496 16.93 -17.40 -17.13
N ALA A 497 16.05 -18.01 -17.94
CA ALA A 497 14.79 -17.41 -18.35
C ALA A 497 13.70 -17.38 -17.26
N GLY A 498 13.96 -17.92 -16.06
CA GLY A 498 13.02 -17.96 -14.93
C GLY A 498 11.94 -19.05 -14.99
N ASP A 499 11.93 -19.92 -16.00
CA ASP A 499 11.00 -21.05 -16.14
C ASP A 499 11.50 -22.27 -15.34
N VAL A 500 11.48 -22.12 -14.01
CA VAL A 500 12.01 -23.11 -13.05
C VAL A 500 11.31 -24.47 -13.15
N LEU A 501 10.00 -24.48 -13.43
CA LEU A 501 9.21 -25.72 -13.51
C LEU A 501 9.55 -26.56 -14.74
N ASN A 502 9.75 -25.94 -15.90
CA ASN A 502 10.18 -26.71 -17.07
C ASN A 502 11.67 -27.06 -17.01
N ALA A 503 12.51 -26.25 -16.36
CA ALA A 503 13.91 -26.62 -16.09
C ALA A 503 14.02 -27.88 -15.22
N GLU A 504 13.25 -27.98 -14.13
CA GLU A 504 13.16 -29.17 -13.27
C GLU A 504 12.80 -30.41 -14.09
N ARG A 505 11.76 -30.33 -14.93
CA ARG A 505 11.31 -31.46 -15.78
C ARG A 505 12.41 -31.95 -16.73
N GLN A 506 13.21 -31.04 -17.30
CA GLN A 506 14.32 -31.45 -18.16
C GLN A 506 15.45 -32.14 -17.36
N LEU A 507 15.81 -31.63 -16.18
CA LEU A 507 16.82 -32.26 -15.32
C LEU A 507 16.38 -33.63 -14.80
N GLN A 508 15.09 -33.79 -14.47
CA GLN A 508 14.52 -35.09 -14.11
C GLN A 508 14.58 -36.09 -15.30
N ALA A 509 14.37 -35.62 -16.53
CA ALA A 509 14.55 -36.44 -17.72
C ALA A 509 16.03 -36.79 -18.00
N VAL A 510 16.99 -35.90 -17.73
CA VAL A 510 18.44 -36.23 -17.78
C VAL A 510 18.79 -37.37 -16.82
N ARG A 511 18.25 -37.30 -15.59
CA ARG A 511 18.37 -38.36 -14.57
C ARG A 511 17.78 -39.70 -15.03
N GLN A 512 16.62 -39.70 -15.70
CA GLN A 512 16.03 -40.92 -16.27
C GLN A 512 16.83 -41.52 -17.43
N LEU A 513 17.66 -40.72 -18.11
CA LEU A 513 18.53 -41.15 -19.21
C LEU A 513 19.91 -41.66 -18.74
N ASN A 514 20.14 -41.77 -17.42
CA ASN A 514 21.43 -42.15 -16.81
C ASN A 514 22.62 -41.28 -17.27
N GLY A 515 22.36 -40.02 -17.64
CA GLY A 515 23.37 -39.06 -18.10
C GLY A 515 23.69 -37.96 -17.08
N GLU A 516 23.55 -38.24 -15.78
CA GLU A 516 23.73 -37.26 -14.70
C GLU A 516 25.18 -36.74 -14.63
N GLU A 517 25.36 -35.41 -14.67
CA GLU A 517 26.59 -34.77 -14.21
C GLU A 517 26.44 -34.20 -12.79
N PRO A 518 27.54 -34.03 -12.02
CA PRO A 518 27.47 -33.40 -10.69
C PRO A 518 26.84 -32.00 -10.74
N SER A 519 27.09 -31.25 -11.82
CA SER A 519 26.50 -29.93 -12.07
C SER A 519 24.96 -29.94 -12.22
N ASP A 520 24.38 -31.05 -12.66
CA ASP A 520 22.93 -31.22 -12.81
C ASP A 520 22.23 -31.32 -11.46
N ASN A 521 22.86 -31.98 -10.47
CA ASN A 521 22.33 -32.10 -9.11
C ASN A 521 22.26 -30.73 -8.41
N ILE A 522 23.27 -29.89 -8.58
CA ILE A 522 23.30 -28.51 -8.06
C ILE A 522 22.16 -27.68 -8.66
N ARG A 523 22.00 -27.73 -9.99
CA ARG A 523 20.94 -27.01 -10.72
C ARG A 523 19.55 -27.49 -10.34
N LEU A 524 19.36 -28.81 -10.22
CA LEU A 524 18.08 -29.39 -9.81
C LEU A 524 17.73 -29.01 -8.36
N ALA A 525 18.70 -28.99 -7.45
CA ALA A 525 18.50 -28.50 -6.10
C ALA A 525 18.16 -26.99 -6.06
N THR A 526 18.84 -26.17 -6.87
CA THR A 526 18.53 -24.74 -7.03
C THR A 526 17.11 -24.53 -7.55
N ALA A 527 16.66 -25.37 -8.50
CA ALA A 527 15.28 -25.34 -8.98
C ALA A 527 14.27 -25.76 -7.90
N PHE A 528 14.60 -26.74 -7.05
CA PHE A 528 13.78 -27.11 -5.90
C PHE A 528 13.70 -25.99 -4.84
N GLN A 529 14.80 -25.31 -4.53
CA GLN A 529 14.78 -24.12 -3.66
C GLN A 529 13.93 -22.98 -4.23
N LYS A 530 14.14 -22.60 -5.51
CA LYS A 530 13.36 -21.56 -6.19
C LYS A 530 11.86 -21.87 -6.28
N SER A 531 11.46 -23.13 -6.08
CA SER A 531 10.06 -23.59 -6.05
C SER A 531 9.58 -24.00 -4.65
N GLY A 532 10.29 -23.59 -3.59
CA GLY A 532 9.90 -23.79 -2.19
C GLY A 532 9.97 -25.23 -1.67
N ARG A 533 10.50 -26.18 -2.45
CA ARG A 533 10.56 -27.61 -2.10
C ARG A 533 11.91 -27.96 -1.46
N HIS A 534 12.19 -27.31 -0.33
CA HIS A 534 13.48 -27.37 0.35
C HIS A 534 13.90 -28.81 0.73
N ASP A 535 12.97 -29.67 1.17
CA ASP A 535 13.26 -31.07 1.52
C ASP A 535 13.89 -31.86 0.35
N LYS A 536 13.42 -31.61 -0.88
CA LYS A 536 13.97 -32.25 -2.09
C LYS A 536 15.35 -31.72 -2.46
N ALA A 537 15.58 -30.41 -2.26
CA ALA A 537 16.90 -29.82 -2.42
C ALA A 537 17.89 -30.39 -1.40
N ILE A 538 17.50 -30.49 -0.12
CA ILE A 538 18.30 -31.08 0.96
C ILE A 538 18.68 -32.52 0.62
N ALA A 539 17.74 -33.37 0.21
CA ALA A 539 18.02 -34.78 -0.10
C ALA A 539 19.06 -34.95 -1.23
N ILE A 540 18.96 -34.15 -2.29
CA ILE A 540 19.89 -34.18 -3.43
C ILE A 540 21.27 -33.65 -3.02
N LEU A 541 21.31 -32.49 -2.37
CA LEU A 541 22.56 -31.84 -1.95
C LEU A 541 23.29 -32.65 -0.88
N GLN A 542 22.59 -33.31 0.05
CA GLN A 542 23.22 -34.21 1.03
C GLN A 542 23.92 -35.39 0.35
N ASN A 543 23.36 -35.96 -0.72
CA ASN A 543 24.02 -37.03 -1.47
C ASN A 543 25.22 -36.49 -2.27
N HIS A 544 25.05 -35.34 -2.93
CA HIS A 544 26.12 -34.67 -3.68
C HIS A 544 27.32 -34.31 -2.80
N VAL A 545 27.09 -33.65 -1.66
CA VAL A 545 28.15 -33.22 -0.72
C VAL A 545 28.85 -34.41 -0.05
N ARG A 546 28.19 -35.56 0.11
CA ARG A 546 28.87 -36.79 0.58
C ARG A 546 29.93 -37.29 -0.40
N GLN A 547 29.68 -37.13 -1.71
CA GLN A 547 30.59 -37.52 -2.80
C GLN A 547 31.63 -36.42 -3.07
N TYR A 548 31.19 -35.16 -3.17
CA TYR A 548 31.99 -33.98 -3.50
C TYR A 548 32.14 -33.06 -2.27
N LYS A 549 32.90 -33.53 -1.28
CA LYS A 549 33.06 -32.86 0.05
C LYS A 549 33.69 -31.46 0.01
N THR A 550 34.26 -31.07 -1.14
CA THR A 550 34.91 -29.76 -1.37
C THR A 550 34.11 -28.87 -2.33
N ASP A 551 32.90 -29.26 -2.74
CA ASP A 551 32.03 -28.45 -3.60
C ASP A 551 31.34 -27.35 -2.77
N VAL A 552 31.97 -26.18 -2.73
CA VAL A 552 31.56 -25.04 -1.92
C VAL A 552 30.19 -24.50 -2.34
N ASP A 553 29.85 -24.55 -3.62
CA ASP A 553 28.54 -24.07 -4.11
C ASP A 553 27.42 -25.00 -3.67
N ALA A 554 27.59 -26.32 -3.81
CA ALA A 554 26.63 -27.30 -3.30
C ALA A 554 26.48 -27.20 -1.76
N ILE A 555 27.56 -26.90 -1.05
CA ILE A 555 27.57 -26.78 0.41
C ILE A 555 26.87 -25.49 0.86
N VAL A 556 27.09 -24.36 0.20
CA VAL A 556 26.36 -23.11 0.49
C VAL A 556 24.86 -23.28 0.22
N LEU A 557 24.47 -23.92 -0.90
CA LEU A 557 23.07 -24.23 -1.20
C LEU A 557 22.44 -25.21 -0.19
N LEU A 558 23.22 -26.15 0.34
CA LEU A 558 22.75 -27.08 1.38
C LEU A 558 22.53 -26.33 2.70
N THR A 559 23.48 -25.49 3.11
CA THR A 559 23.36 -24.59 4.27
C THR A 559 22.11 -23.71 4.19
N ASP A 560 21.85 -23.10 3.04
CA ASP A 560 20.65 -22.27 2.82
C ASP A 560 19.36 -23.09 2.89
N SER A 561 19.36 -24.32 2.37
CA SER A 561 18.19 -25.21 2.47
C SER A 561 17.94 -25.68 3.91
N LEU A 562 19.01 -26.01 4.66
CA LEU A 562 18.91 -26.41 6.07
C LEU A 562 18.41 -25.28 6.95
N LEU A 563 18.76 -24.01 6.65
CA LEU A 563 18.21 -22.85 7.35
C LEU A 563 16.70 -22.72 7.14
N THR A 564 16.21 -22.87 5.91
CA THR A 564 14.77 -22.84 5.62
C THR A 564 14.00 -24.00 6.27
N ALA A 565 14.67 -25.12 6.54
CA ALA A 565 14.15 -26.26 7.30
C ALA A 565 14.34 -26.14 8.83
N ASN A 566 14.83 -25.00 9.33
CA ASN A 566 15.15 -24.74 10.73
C ASN A 566 16.23 -25.68 11.35
N GLU A 567 17.00 -26.40 10.53
CA GLU A 567 18.11 -27.26 10.94
C GLU A 567 19.43 -26.47 11.13
N ARG A 568 19.37 -25.31 11.78
CA ARG A 568 20.50 -24.38 11.94
C ARG A 568 21.76 -25.00 12.59
N PRO A 569 21.70 -25.88 13.61
CA PRO A 569 22.89 -26.52 14.16
C PRO A 569 23.66 -27.34 13.11
N ARG A 570 22.93 -28.09 12.27
CA ARG A 570 23.49 -28.91 11.19
C ARG A 570 24.09 -28.06 10.07
N ALA A 571 23.48 -26.91 9.78
CA ALA A 571 23.99 -25.93 8.83
C ALA A 571 25.33 -25.31 9.29
N MET A 572 25.46 -25.00 10.59
CA MET A 572 26.72 -24.53 11.18
C MET A 572 27.81 -25.60 11.17
N GLU A 573 27.48 -26.82 11.60
CA GLU A 573 28.42 -27.96 11.60
C GLU A 573 28.96 -28.25 10.20
N LEU A 574 28.09 -28.24 9.18
CA LEU A 574 28.49 -28.43 7.78
C LEU A 574 29.49 -27.37 7.31
N CYS A 575 29.23 -26.09 7.62
CA CYS A 575 30.16 -25.01 7.27
C CYS A 575 31.50 -25.18 7.99
N GLU A 576 31.49 -25.53 9.29
CA GLU A 576 32.72 -25.72 10.06
C GLU A 576 33.56 -26.89 9.55
N GLN A 577 32.93 -28.04 9.25
CA GLN A 577 33.61 -29.20 8.68
C GLN A 577 34.23 -28.87 7.31
N THR A 578 33.49 -28.16 6.46
CA THR A 578 33.96 -27.80 5.11
C THR A 578 35.12 -26.80 5.13
N MET A 579 35.10 -25.81 6.03
CA MET A 579 36.20 -24.84 6.21
C MET A 579 37.55 -25.51 6.53
N ARG A 580 37.53 -26.71 7.15
CA ARG A 580 38.73 -27.49 7.46
C ARG A 580 39.26 -28.32 6.27
N LEU A 581 38.42 -28.55 5.25
CA LEU A 581 38.73 -29.36 4.07
C LEU A 581 39.14 -28.53 2.84
N VAL A 582 38.63 -27.30 2.72
CA VAL A 582 38.86 -26.44 1.56
C VAL A 582 40.16 -25.66 1.69
N SER A 583 41.04 -25.75 0.69
CA SER A 583 42.34 -25.07 0.68
C SER A 583 42.31 -23.65 0.07
N ASN A 584 41.26 -23.31 -0.69
CA ASN A 584 41.14 -22.02 -1.37
C ASN A 584 40.76 -20.90 -0.37
N PRO A 585 41.56 -19.83 -0.20
CA PRO A 585 41.27 -18.75 0.73
C PRO A 585 39.91 -18.06 0.49
N ARG A 586 39.51 -17.86 -0.77
CA ARG A 586 38.23 -17.20 -1.11
C ARG A 586 37.02 -18.01 -0.68
N ASP A 587 37.10 -19.33 -0.83
CA ASP A 587 36.02 -20.23 -0.43
C ASP A 587 35.96 -20.41 1.09
N GLN A 588 37.13 -20.43 1.77
CA GLN A 588 37.17 -20.35 3.23
C GLN A 588 36.53 -19.05 3.75
N GLU A 589 36.80 -17.91 3.11
CA GLU A 589 36.21 -16.61 3.46
C GLU A 589 34.69 -16.62 3.29
N ARG A 590 34.20 -17.05 2.12
CA ARG A 590 32.76 -17.22 1.83
C ARG A 590 32.04 -18.13 2.83
N LEU A 591 32.68 -19.23 3.25
CA LEU A 591 32.14 -20.13 4.29
C LEU A 591 32.19 -19.51 5.69
N ARG A 592 33.24 -18.74 6.02
CA ARG A 592 33.37 -18.01 7.30
C ARG A 592 32.32 -16.91 7.43
N GLU A 593 32.08 -16.13 6.39
CA GLU A 593 31.01 -15.11 6.36
C GLU A 593 29.65 -15.76 6.63
N LYS A 594 29.35 -16.87 5.93
CA LYS A 594 28.11 -17.64 6.13
C LYS A 594 28.01 -18.16 7.57
N PHE A 595 29.07 -18.74 8.12
CA PHE A 595 29.13 -19.22 9.50
C PHE A 595 28.96 -18.10 10.54
N LEU A 596 29.51 -16.91 10.29
CA LEU A 596 29.34 -15.73 11.16
C LEU A 596 27.91 -15.19 11.10
N ALA A 597 27.29 -15.12 9.93
CA ALA A 597 25.88 -14.79 9.79
C ALA A 597 24.99 -15.81 10.55
N LEU A 598 25.30 -17.11 10.42
CA LEU A 598 24.67 -18.21 11.16
C LEU A 598 24.91 -18.16 12.68
N LYS A 599 25.94 -17.46 13.16
CA LYS A 599 26.23 -17.30 14.59
C LYS A 599 25.55 -16.06 15.17
N ASN A 600 25.51 -14.96 14.42
CA ASN A 600 25.10 -13.64 14.90
C ASN A 600 23.58 -13.38 14.81
N SER A 601 22.82 -14.19 14.07
CA SER A 601 21.35 -14.10 14.07
C SER A 601 20.77 -14.60 15.41
N ASN A 602 20.25 -13.72 16.27
CA ASN A 602 19.62 -14.14 17.54
C ASN A 602 18.44 -15.11 17.30
N PRO A 603 18.20 -16.08 18.20
CA PRO A 603 16.97 -16.86 18.21
C PRO A 603 15.84 -16.02 18.81
N VAL A 604 15.12 -15.28 17.97
CA VAL A 604 13.92 -14.51 18.35
C VAL A 604 12.70 -15.11 17.64
N GLU A 605 11.82 -15.69 18.46
CA GLU A 605 10.37 -15.87 18.24
C GLU A 605 9.89 -16.23 16.83
N SER A 606 9.87 -17.54 16.55
CA SER A 606 8.91 -18.16 15.61
C SER A 606 8.02 -19.21 16.28
N GLY A 607 7.67 -18.96 17.54
CA GLY A 607 6.44 -19.49 18.12
C GLY A 607 5.28 -18.58 17.72
N THR A 608 4.18 -19.16 17.22
CA THR A 608 2.95 -18.44 16.79
C THR A 608 3.06 -17.55 15.54
N ASN A 609 3.13 -18.17 14.34
CA ASN A 609 2.35 -17.74 13.17
C ASN A 609 2.42 -18.74 12.00
N THR A 610 1.86 -19.94 12.19
CA THR A 610 1.63 -20.92 11.12
C THR A 610 0.18 -21.38 11.10
N GLN A 611 -0.76 -20.43 11.00
CA GLN A 611 -2.17 -20.74 10.74
C GLN A 611 -2.95 -19.57 10.12
N HIS A 612 -2.53 -19.14 8.91
CA HIS A 612 -3.51 -18.83 7.87
C HIS A 612 -3.06 -19.45 6.55
N ALA A 613 -3.94 -20.24 5.96
CA ALA A 613 -3.69 -21.00 4.76
C ALA A 613 -3.63 -20.07 3.53
N ILE A 614 -2.79 -20.44 2.57
CA ILE A 614 -2.90 -19.96 1.19
C ILE A 614 -4.05 -20.73 0.56
N ASP A 615 -5.26 -20.18 0.63
CA ASP A 615 -6.39 -20.63 -0.17
C ASP A 615 -6.23 -20.10 -1.61
N THR A 616 -5.47 -20.84 -2.41
CA THR A 616 -5.51 -20.74 -3.88
C THR A 616 -5.66 -22.13 -4.47
N SER A 617 -6.87 -22.67 -4.39
CA SER A 617 -7.27 -23.85 -5.16
C SER A 617 -7.41 -23.48 -6.65
N PRO A 618 -7.03 -24.37 -7.59
CA PRO A 618 -7.14 -24.09 -9.02
C PRO A 618 -8.58 -24.22 -9.51
N LEU A 619 -8.98 -23.34 -10.43
CA LEU A 619 -10.24 -23.46 -11.17
C LEU A 619 -10.16 -24.63 -12.17
N GLU A 620 -10.66 -25.80 -11.76
CA GLU A 620 -10.98 -26.87 -12.71
C GLU A 620 -12.35 -26.60 -13.38
N SER A 621 -12.35 -26.68 -14.70
CA SER A 621 -13.54 -26.59 -15.54
C SER A 621 -14.32 -27.90 -15.57
N ARG A 622 -15.57 -27.89 -15.08
CA ARG A 622 -16.69 -28.79 -15.43
C ARG A 622 -18.00 -28.05 -15.11
N GLY A 623 -19.09 -28.12 -15.87
CA GLY A 623 -19.33 -28.96 -17.05
C GLY A 623 -20.54 -29.87 -16.90
N SER A 624 -21.70 -29.31 -16.54
CA SER A 624 -23.05 -29.90 -16.68
C SER A 624 -24.11 -28.83 -16.41
#